data_AF-A0A7U7JEV4-F1
#
_entry.id   AF-A0A7U7JEV4-F1
#
_cell.length_a   1.000
_cell.length_b   1.000
_cell.length_c   1.000
_cell.angle_alpha   90.00
_cell.angle_beta   90.00
_cell.angle_gamma   90.00
#
_symmetry.space_group_name_H-M   'P 1'
#
loop_
_entity.id
_entity.type
_entity.pdbx_description
1 polymer ?
#
loop_
_entity_poly.entity_id
_entity_poly.type
_entity_poly.pdbx_seq_one_letter_code
_entity_poly.pdbx_strand_id
1 'polypeptide(L)'
;MPSGMTGDALHAFLTSRFDLVTDPAERGSGRAYFLGAVVWHPASTTRILHVTCGADGQVNRIKLCDASDSNHSVFVPLPVPWPELHRIVADEIARYGRRSAARETRDHSHGD
;
A
#
# COMPACT_ATOMS: atom_id res chain seq x y z
N MET A 1 -15.85 8.82 22.22
CA MET A 1 -15.91 8.06 20.96
C MET A 1 -14.53 8.10 20.35
N PRO A 2 -13.90 6.96 19.97
CA PRO A 2 -12.63 7.04 19.26
C PRO A 2 -12.91 7.65 17.88
N SER A 3 -12.46 8.88 17.67
CA SER A 3 -12.63 9.66 16.43
C SER A 3 -11.65 9.23 15.33
N GLY A 4 -11.05 8.05 15.45
CA GLY A 4 -9.99 7.55 14.60
C GLY A 4 -10.49 6.54 13.56
N MET A 5 -9.69 6.38 12.51
CA MET A 5 -9.89 5.33 11.51
C MET A 5 -9.45 3.99 12.10
N THR A 6 -10.36 3.03 12.22
CA THR A 6 -10.03 1.67 12.66
C THR A 6 -9.31 0.90 11.56
N GLY A 7 -8.47 -0.07 11.96
CA GLY A 7 -7.83 -0.99 11.01
C GLY A 7 -8.83 -1.74 10.13
N ASP A 8 -9.97 -2.15 10.69
CA ASP A 8 -11.01 -2.88 9.95
C ASP A 8 -11.77 -1.99 8.95
N ALA A 9 -12.08 -0.75 9.32
CA ALA A 9 -12.71 0.20 8.39
C ALA A 9 -11.77 0.53 7.23
N LEU A 10 -10.49 0.73 7.52
CA LEU A 10 -9.47 0.92 6.50
C LEU A 10 -9.33 -0.32 5.61
N HIS A 11 -9.32 -1.50 6.21
CA HIS A 11 -9.26 -2.77 5.47
C HIS A 11 -10.42 -2.90 4.50
N ALA A 12 -11.66 -2.72 4.96
CA ALA A 12 -12.86 -2.79 4.12
C ALA A 12 -12.84 -1.74 3.00
N PHE A 13 -12.35 -0.53 3.27
CA PHE A 13 -12.19 0.51 2.27
C PHE A 13 -11.19 0.10 1.17
N LEU A 14 -10.02 -0.40 1.55
CA LEU A 14 -8.94 -0.78 0.62
C LEU A 14 -9.32 -1.99 -0.24
N THR A 15 -9.95 -3.00 0.35
CA THR A 15 -10.37 -4.21 -0.38
C THR A 15 -11.55 -3.90 -1.30
N SER A 16 -12.52 -3.08 -0.88
CA SER A 16 -13.72 -2.82 -1.69
C SER A 16 -13.54 -1.78 -2.79
N ARG A 17 -12.60 -0.83 -2.65
CA ARG A 17 -12.42 0.27 -3.60
C ARG A 17 -11.24 0.10 -4.54
N PHE A 18 -10.24 -0.68 -4.14
CA PHE A 18 -9.00 -0.83 -4.88
C PHE A 18 -8.62 -2.29 -5.13
N ASP A 19 -9.48 -3.23 -4.72
CA ASP A 19 -9.25 -4.68 -4.83
C ASP A 19 -7.89 -5.11 -4.24
N LEU A 20 -7.42 -4.39 -3.21
CA LEU A 20 -6.16 -4.71 -2.57
C LEU A 20 -6.32 -5.94 -1.69
N VAL A 21 -5.37 -6.86 -1.80
CA VAL A 21 -5.34 -8.09 -1.02
C VAL A 21 -4.27 -8.01 0.06
N THR A 22 -4.48 -8.70 1.18
CA THR A 22 -3.47 -8.85 2.24
C THR A 22 -2.82 -10.22 2.16
N ASP A 23 -1.60 -10.35 2.70
CA ASP A 23 -0.95 -11.65 2.82
C ASP A 23 -1.62 -12.48 3.93
N PRO A 24 -2.20 -13.66 3.63
CA PRO A 24 -2.85 -14.51 4.64
C PRO A 24 -1.86 -15.06 5.69
N ALA A 25 -0.56 -15.07 5.41
CA ALA A 25 0.47 -15.49 6.35
C ALA A 25 0.93 -14.38 7.30
N GLU A 26 0.53 -13.12 7.05
CA GLU A 26 0.94 -11.98 7.89
C GLU A 26 0.30 -12.06 9.27
N ARG A 27 1.13 -11.93 10.32
CA ARG A 27 0.70 -11.97 11.73
C ARG A 27 1.19 -10.71 12.43
N GLY A 28 0.35 -10.15 13.30
CA GLY A 28 0.69 -9.00 14.15
C GLY A 28 -0.18 -7.78 13.88
N SER A 29 0.30 -6.61 14.33
CA SER A 29 -0.42 -5.33 14.22
C SER A 29 -0.16 -4.59 12.90
N GLY A 30 0.72 -5.12 12.04
CA GLY A 30 0.98 -4.66 10.68
C GLY A 30 0.14 -5.44 9.66
N ARG A 31 -0.33 -4.75 8.62
CA ARG A 31 -0.94 -5.36 7.41
C ARG A 31 -0.36 -4.71 6.16
N ALA A 32 0.24 -5.51 5.30
CA ALA A 32 0.65 -5.15 3.97
C ALA A 32 -0.48 -5.43 2.96
N TYR A 33 -0.67 -4.49 2.05
CA TYR A 33 -1.69 -4.54 1.00
C TYR A 33 -1.04 -4.56 -0.37
N PHE A 34 -1.49 -5.48 -1.20
CA PHE A 34 -0.93 -5.79 -2.52
C PHE A 34 -1.97 -5.59 -3.59
N LEU A 35 -1.53 -5.16 -4.77
CA LEU A 35 -2.39 -5.06 -5.94
C LEU A 35 -2.44 -6.41 -6.67
N GLY A 36 -3.64 -6.98 -6.77
CA GLY A 36 -3.92 -8.22 -7.51
C GLY A 36 -3.43 -9.50 -6.81
N ALA A 37 -2.11 -9.69 -6.72
CA ALA A 37 -1.49 -10.88 -6.13
C ALA A 37 -0.44 -10.51 -5.10
N VAL A 38 -0.19 -11.37 -4.12
CA VAL A 38 0.85 -11.17 -3.11
C VAL A 38 2.21 -11.55 -3.69
N VAL A 39 3.04 -10.56 -4.02
CA VAL A 39 4.41 -10.75 -4.50
C VAL A 39 5.40 -10.04 -3.58
N TRP A 40 6.22 -10.84 -2.90
CA TRP A 40 7.24 -10.39 -1.94
C TRP A 40 8.66 -10.49 -2.54
N HIS A 41 8.89 -9.83 -3.67
CA HIS A 41 10.20 -9.81 -4.30
C HIS A 41 10.73 -8.36 -4.42
N PRO A 42 11.99 -8.06 -4.03
CA PRO A 42 12.52 -6.70 -4.03
C PRO A 42 12.40 -6.00 -5.40
N ALA A 43 12.56 -6.75 -6.48
CA ALA A 43 12.50 -6.21 -7.84
C ALA A 43 11.09 -6.14 -8.44
N SER A 44 10.09 -6.82 -7.87
CA SER A 44 8.77 -6.99 -8.50
C SER A 44 7.60 -7.00 -7.51
N THR A 45 7.80 -6.46 -6.30
CA THR A 45 6.76 -6.45 -5.29
C THR A 45 5.52 -5.70 -5.76
N THR A 46 4.36 -6.30 -5.53
CA THR A 46 3.02 -5.73 -5.77
C THR A 46 2.50 -4.96 -4.56
N ARG A 47 3.32 -4.76 -3.53
CA ARG A 47 2.94 -4.08 -2.29
C ARG A 47 2.73 -2.60 -2.53
N ILE A 48 1.52 -2.12 -2.27
CA ILE A 48 1.12 -0.73 -2.44
C ILE A 48 1.29 0.04 -1.13
N LEU A 49 0.86 -0.55 -0.01
CA LEU A 49 0.86 0.14 1.27
C LEU A 49 1.02 -0.83 2.43
N HIS A 50 1.57 -0.31 3.53
CA HIS A 50 1.74 -1.04 4.78
C HIS A 50 1.13 -0.22 5.93
N VAL A 51 0.17 -0.82 6.62
CA VAL A 51 -0.61 -0.21 7.68
C VAL A 51 -0.19 -0.82 9.01
N THR A 52 0.04 0.01 10.02
CA THR A 52 0.24 -0.46 11.39
C THR A 52 -0.84 0.13 12.29
N CYS A 53 -1.47 -0.72 13.10
CA CYS A 53 -2.47 -0.32 14.07
C CYS A 53 -1.87 -0.24 15.49
N GLY A 54 -2.40 0.67 16.31
CA GLY A 54 -2.15 0.73 17.73
C GLY A 54 -2.81 -0.42 18.50
N ALA A 55 -2.50 -0.54 19.79
CA ALA A 55 -3.12 -1.54 20.67
C ALA A 55 -4.63 -1.34 20.85
N ASP A 56 -5.13 -0.15 20.51
CA ASP A 56 -6.54 0.25 20.50
C ASP A 56 -7.26 -0.10 19.17
N GLY A 57 -6.56 -0.76 18.24
CA GLY A 57 -7.09 -1.11 16.92
C GLY A 57 -7.22 0.08 15.95
N GLN A 58 -6.76 1.27 16.34
CA GLN A 58 -6.75 2.45 15.49
C GLN A 58 -5.54 2.45 14.57
N VAL A 59 -5.72 2.96 13.35
CA VAL A 59 -4.61 3.13 12.41
C VAL A 59 -3.63 4.16 12.98
N ASN A 60 -2.38 3.72 13.21
CA ASN A 60 -1.30 4.56 13.71
C ASN A 60 -0.40 5.06 12.56
N ARG A 61 -0.19 4.24 11.54
CA ARG A 61 0.67 4.60 10.41
C ARG A 61 0.22 3.92 9.13
N ILE A 62 0.28 4.65 8.02
CA ILE A 62 0.12 4.13 6.67
C ILE A 62 1.36 4.54 5.88
N LYS A 63 2.17 3.56 5.48
CA LYS A 63 3.35 3.75 4.61
C LYS A 63 2.94 3.51 3.15
N LEU A 64 3.35 4.42 2.27
CA LEU A 64 3.22 4.30 0.82
C LEU A 64 4.47 3.61 0.27
N CYS A 65 4.34 2.39 -0.24
CA CYS A 65 5.50 1.53 -0.51
C CYS A 65 6.27 1.87 -1.78
N ASP A 66 5.63 2.47 -2.78
CA ASP A 66 6.23 2.89 -4.05
C ASP A 66 6.65 4.35 -4.07
N ALA A 67 5.96 5.21 -3.34
CA ALA A 67 6.46 6.54 -3.04
C ALA A 67 7.68 6.49 -2.10
N SER A 68 7.81 5.42 -1.30
CA SER A 68 9.02 5.16 -0.53
C SER A 68 10.11 4.55 -1.42
N ASP A 69 11.35 4.96 -1.20
CA ASP A 69 12.54 4.32 -1.77
C ASP A 69 13.45 3.77 -0.65
N SER A 70 14.67 3.36 -0.99
CA SER A 70 15.63 2.81 0.00
C SER A 70 16.07 3.83 1.04
N ASN A 71 15.99 5.11 0.73
CA ASN A 71 16.53 6.20 1.54
C ASN A 71 15.41 6.98 2.24
N HIS A 72 14.23 7.09 1.63
CA HIS A 72 13.11 7.90 2.09
C HIS A 72 11.84 7.08 2.23
N SER A 73 11.23 7.11 3.43
CA SER A 73 9.91 6.54 3.67
C SER A 73 8.83 7.62 3.61
N VAL A 74 7.80 7.39 2.81
CA VAL A 74 6.64 8.29 2.67
C VAL A 74 5.46 7.71 3.44
N PHE A 75 4.82 8.55 4.25
CA PHE A 75 3.67 8.18 5.08
C PHE A 75 2.48 9.09 4.81
N VAL A 76 1.28 8.54 4.94
CA VAL A 76 0.04 9.33 4.92
C VAL A 76 -0.06 10.13 6.22
N PRO A 77 -0.29 11.45 6.17
CA PRO A 77 -0.51 12.25 7.37
C PRO A 77 -1.83 11.85 8.02
N LEU A 78 -1.83 11.62 9.34
CA LEU A 78 -3.03 11.26 10.10
C LEU A 78 -3.43 12.38 11.07
N PRO A 79 -4.74 12.61 11.31
CA PRO A 79 -5.87 11.91 10.69
C PRO A 79 -6.06 12.34 9.22
N VAL A 80 -6.51 11.40 8.39
CA VAL A 80 -6.79 11.63 6.96
C VAL A 80 -8.28 11.42 6.67
N PRO A 81 -8.95 12.34 5.97
CA PRO A 81 -10.30 12.13 5.47
C PRO A 81 -10.35 11.02 4.41
N TRP A 82 -11.43 10.24 4.36
CA TRP A 82 -11.61 9.17 3.37
C TRP A 82 -11.44 9.60 1.91
N PRO A 83 -11.97 10.75 1.45
CA PRO A 83 -11.77 11.19 0.06
C PRO A 83 -10.31 11.50 -0.25
N GLU A 84 -9.57 12.04 0.70
CA GLU A 84 -8.14 12.32 0.54
C GLU A 84 -7.33 11.03 0.53
N LEU A 85 -7.64 10.10 1.44
CA LEU A 85 -7.03 8.77 1.44
C LEU A 85 -7.27 8.04 0.11
N HIS A 86 -8.47 8.12 -0.45
CA HIS A 86 -8.78 7.56 -1.76
C HIS A 86 -7.81 8.09 -2.84
N ARG A 87 -7.65 9.42 -2.91
CA ARG A 87 -6.75 10.05 -3.88
C ARG A 87 -5.31 9.59 -3.68
N ILE A 88 -4.84 9.53 -2.44
CA ILE A 88 -3.48 9.11 -2.12
C ILE A 88 -3.23 7.66 -2.55
N VAL A 89 -4.16 6.74 -2.27
CA VAL A 89 -4.04 5.33 -2.67
C VAL A 89 -4.10 5.18 -4.19
N ALA A 90 -4.98 5.91 -4.87
CA ALA A 90 -5.06 5.93 -6.33
C ALA A 90 -3.75 6.43 -6.97
N ASP A 91 -3.18 7.51 -6.42
CA ASP A 91 -1.90 8.06 -6.87
C ASP A 91 -0.76 7.05 -6.70
N GLU A 92 -0.76 6.30 -5.59
CA GLU A 92 0.21 5.25 -5.32
C GLU A 92 0.09 4.07 -6.28
N ILE A 93 -1.12 3.59 -6.56
CA ILE A 93 -1.38 2.56 -7.57
C ILE A 93 -0.97 3.03 -8.98
N ALA A 94 -1.19 4.31 -9.31
CA ALA A 94 -0.73 4.86 -10.57
C ALA A 94 0.80 4.90 -10.66
N ARG A 95 1.51 5.21 -9.55
CA ARG A 95 2.98 5.13 -9.46
C ARG A 95 3.46 3.69 -9.64
N TYR A 96 2.79 2.73 -8.98
CA TYR A 96 3.04 1.30 -9.18
C TYR A 96 3.02 0.95 -10.67
N GLY A 97 1.91 1.27 -11.36
CA GLY A 97 1.72 0.94 -12.77
C GLY A 97 2.81 1.51 -13.69
N ARG A 98 3.17 2.80 -13.50
CA ARG A 98 4.24 3.44 -14.29
C ARG A 98 5.59 2.77 -14.11
N ARG A 99 5.95 2.39 -12.89
CA ARG A 99 7.22 1.72 -12.59
C ARG A 99 7.25 0.29 -13.14
N SER A 100 6.14 -0.44 -13.03
CA SER A 100 6.02 -1.79 -13.59
C SER A 100 6.17 -1.77 -15.10
N ALA A 101 5.50 -0.86 -15.81
CA ALA A 101 5.64 -0.69 -17.26
C ALA A 101 7.08 -0.31 -17.66
N ALA A 102 7.72 0.61 -16.93
CA ALA A 102 9.10 1.01 -17.21
C ALA A 102 10.13 -0.14 -17.04
N ARG A 103 9.82 -1.15 -16.22
CA ARG A 103 10.66 -2.35 -16.06
C ARG A 103 10.49 -3.30 -17.24
N GLU A 104 9.26 -3.57 -17.66
CA GLU A 104 8.96 -4.43 -18.79
C GLU A 104 9.63 -3.95 -20.09
N THR A 105 9.71 -2.63 -20.29
CA THR A 105 10.44 -2.03 -21.42
C THR A 105 11.95 -2.27 -21.34
N ARG A 106 12.55 -2.27 -20.13
CA ARG A 106 14.00 -2.49 -19.94
C ARG A 106 14.39 -3.95 -20.14
N ASP A 107 13.56 -4.89 -19.70
CA ASP A 107 13.80 -6.32 -19.89
C ASP A 107 13.73 -6.70 -21.38
N HIS A 108 12.89 -6.02 -22.16
CA HIS A 108 12.83 -6.19 -23.63
C HIS A 108 14.01 -5.58 -24.39
N SER A 109 14.71 -4.60 -23.81
CA SER A 109 15.85 -3.94 -24.47
C SER A 109 17.20 -4.61 -24.23
N HIS A 110 17.27 -5.65 -23.38
CA HIS A 110 18.53 -6.35 -23.05
C HIS A 110 18.64 -7.74 -23.70
N GLY A 111 17.84 -7.99 -24.75
CA GLY A 111 17.74 -9.28 -25.44
C GLY A 111 17.93 -9.20 -26.96
N ASP A 112 18.76 -8.27 -27.45
CA ASP A 112 19.25 -8.22 -28.84
C ASP A 112 20.78 -8.08 -28.86
#